data_AF-Q4C0Q9-F1
#
_entry.id   AF-Q4C0Q9-F1
#
_cell.length_a   1.000
_cell.length_b   1.000
_cell.length_c   1.000
_cell.angle_alpha   90.00
_cell.angle_beta   90.00
_cell.angle_gamma   90.00
#
_symmetry.space_group_name_H-M   'P 1'
#
loop_
_entity.id
_entity.type
_entity.pdbx_description
1 polymer ?
#
loop_
_entity_poly.entity_id
_entity_poly.type
_entity_poly.pdbx_seq_one_letter_code
_entity_poly.pdbx_strand_id
1 'polypeptide(L)'
;MSSYDHSVHELLAQRLYGIILGYEDVNDHDKLRHDPALKIALEKLNELEDKKGWLAGKSTINRLEYCPETILDQKTSRYHKIEPNFEAIEKSFVEFFLESYKKPPLSIILDMDVTDDQVHGNQEGAFFNSYYHGVCYAPLYIFCGHHLLVAKLRSSNVDPADGALDELQRIIGLIREKWSETHILVRGDSAYAREEIFYFCENQPLVDYVIAMGTNGVLKLRADDVIEKAKHEYEKKLAPITELMDSLFQKKEDLEEVKKLVPISTWYRSISYKTEKSWSCQRRVVTKVCYGSDGLKMRHVVTSLPASKIPPSKLYTKKYCPRGEMENRIKEQQLDLLADRTSTQTFQSNQLRLWIHSWAYVLINAFRQHCLKKTSLAKATVGRIRLNLLKLGARIKISCRRIIIAIASACPYQYILSIANKRIKTIPNTG
;
A
#
# COMPACT_ATOMS: atom_id res chain seq x y z
N MET A 1 14.78 -31.16 -27.25
CA MET A 1 14.06 -30.06 -26.58
C MET A 1 14.32 -28.80 -27.39
N SER A 2 13.30 -28.21 -28.02
CA SER A 2 13.44 -26.88 -28.62
C SER A 2 13.59 -25.86 -27.48
N SER A 3 14.78 -25.29 -27.30
CA SER A 3 14.97 -24.18 -26.36
C SER A 3 14.35 -22.93 -26.97
N TYR A 4 13.25 -22.46 -26.38
CA TYR A 4 12.66 -21.17 -26.72
C TYR A 4 13.41 -20.09 -25.94
N ASP A 5 13.89 -19.07 -26.64
CA ASP A 5 14.59 -17.95 -26.03
C ASP A 5 13.55 -16.89 -25.64
N HIS A 6 13.58 -16.50 -24.36
CA HIS A 6 12.69 -15.48 -23.80
C HIS A 6 13.56 -14.43 -23.13
N SER A 7 13.38 -13.18 -23.54
CA SER A 7 14.02 -12.05 -22.87
C SER A 7 13.48 -11.88 -21.45
N VAL A 8 14.29 -11.30 -20.56
CA VAL A 8 13.87 -10.96 -19.19
C VAL A 8 12.62 -10.07 -19.19
N HIS A 9 12.54 -9.14 -20.16
CA HIS A 9 11.38 -8.26 -20.34
C HIS A 9 10.10 -9.06 -20.59
N GLU A 10 10.11 -10.04 -21.49
CA GLU A 10 8.94 -10.87 -21.79
C GLU A 10 8.52 -11.72 -20.59
N LEU A 11 9.49 -12.30 -19.88
CA LEU A 11 9.22 -13.10 -18.68
C LEU A 11 8.58 -12.25 -17.58
N LEU A 12 9.12 -11.06 -17.34
CA LEU A 12 8.60 -10.13 -16.33
C LEU A 12 7.21 -9.62 -16.74
N ALA A 13 7.03 -9.17 -17.99
CA ALA A 13 5.74 -8.69 -18.48
C ALA A 13 4.66 -9.79 -18.38
N GLN A 14 4.97 -11.02 -18.82
CA GLN A 14 4.05 -12.15 -18.69
C GLN A 14 3.68 -12.40 -17.23
N ARG A 15 4.66 -12.35 -16.32
CA ARG A 15 4.43 -12.55 -14.89
C ARG A 15 3.55 -11.46 -14.28
N LEU A 16 3.83 -10.19 -14.58
CA LEU A 16 3.04 -9.03 -14.14
C LEU A 16 1.60 -9.13 -14.65
N TYR A 17 1.40 -9.47 -15.93
CA TYR A 17 0.07 -9.62 -16.50
C TYR A 17 -0.68 -10.79 -15.87
N GLY A 18 0.01 -11.90 -15.57
CA GLY A 18 -0.54 -13.01 -14.80
C GLY A 18 -1.11 -12.55 -13.45
N ILE A 19 -0.30 -11.85 -12.65
CA ILE A 19 -0.71 -11.34 -11.32
C ILE A 19 -1.87 -10.34 -11.44
N ILE A 20 -1.82 -9.43 -12.41
CA ILE A 20 -2.91 -8.48 -12.69
C ILE A 20 -4.21 -9.20 -13.04
N LEU A 21 -4.12 -10.34 -13.72
CA LEU A 21 -5.23 -11.23 -14.02
C LEU A 21 -5.56 -12.15 -12.84
N GLY A 22 -4.93 -12.02 -11.67
CA GLY A 22 -5.21 -12.86 -10.50
C GLY A 22 -4.71 -14.29 -10.64
N TYR A 23 -3.60 -14.47 -11.34
CA TYR A 23 -2.79 -15.69 -11.30
C TYR A 23 -1.57 -15.39 -10.45
N GLU A 24 -1.70 -15.56 -9.13
CA GLU A 24 -0.67 -15.21 -8.15
C GLU A 24 0.56 -16.09 -8.24
N ASP A 25 0.41 -17.35 -8.68
CA ASP A 25 1.47 -18.35 -8.69
C ASP A 25 1.97 -18.61 -10.13
N VAL A 26 3.18 -19.14 -10.24
CA VAL A 26 3.76 -19.51 -11.53
C VAL A 26 3.11 -20.76 -12.15
N ASN A 27 2.36 -21.54 -11.36
CA ASN A 27 1.81 -22.85 -11.79
C ASN A 27 0.81 -22.72 -12.95
N ASP A 28 -0.01 -21.67 -12.96
CA ASP A 28 -1.00 -21.45 -14.02
C ASP A 28 -0.36 -21.13 -15.36
N HIS A 29 0.92 -20.73 -15.39
CA HIS A 29 1.60 -20.37 -16.62
C HIS A 29 1.83 -21.56 -17.58
N ASP A 30 1.72 -22.81 -17.10
CA ASP A 30 1.67 -23.99 -17.98
C ASP A 30 0.41 -23.99 -18.86
N LYS A 31 -0.70 -23.41 -18.38
CA LYS A 31 -1.93 -23.21 -19.18
C LYS A 31 -1.89 -21.86 -19.90
N LEU A 32 -1.52 -20.79 -19.20
CA LEU A 32 -1.55 -19.42 -19.75
C LEU A 32 -0.57 -19.21 -20.90
N ARG A 33 0.48 -20.05 -21.02
CA ARG A 33 1.38 -19.99 -22.17
C ARG A 33 0.73 -20.23 -23.52
N HIS A 34 -0.48 -20.79 -23.51
CA HIS A 34 -1.30 -21.01 -24.69
C HIS A 34 -2.42 -19.97 -24.83
N ASP A 35 -2.59 -19.05 -23.88
CA ASP A 35 -3.68 -18.08 -23.88
C ASP A 35 -3.49 -17.05 -25.01
N PRO A 36 -4.46 -16.95 -25.95
CA PRO A 36 -4.33 -16.06 -27.09
C PRO A 36 -4.35 -14.58 -26.70
N ALA A 37 -5.08 -14.19 -25.65
CA ALA A 37 -5.14 -12.80 -25.21
C ALA A 37 -3.80 -12.37 -24.60
N LEU A 38 -3.18 -13.23 -23.79
CA LEU A 38 -1.88 -12.97 -23.19
C LEU A 38 -0.76 -12.94 -24.24
N LYS A 39 -0.81 -13.81 -25.26
CA LYS A 39 0.10 -13.74 -26.41
C LYS A 39 -0.03 -12.42 -27.18
N ILE A 40 -1.26 -11.94 -27.38
CA ILE A 40 -1.52 -10.64 -28.02
C ILE A 40 -0.96 -9.50 -27.16
N ALA A 41 -1.19 -9.54 -25.85
CA ALA A 41 -0.70 -8.51 -24.92
C ALA A 41 0.84 -8.45 -24.85
N LEU A 42 1.52 -9.58 -25.12
CA LEU A 42 2.98 -9.68 -25.19
C LEU A 42 3.52 -9.58 -26.62
N GLU A 43 2.71 -9.11 -27.57
CA GLU A 43 3.08 -8.86 -28.96
C GLU A 43 3.60 -10.10 -29.74
N LYS A 44 3.27 -11.31 -29.26
CA LYS A 44 3.61 -12.58 -29.90
C LYS A 44 2.61 -12.96 -31.00
N LEU A 45 2.38 -12.04 -31.94
CA LEU A 45 1.31 -12.15 -32.95
C LEU A 45 1.65 -13.10 -34.11
N ASN A 46 2.92 -13.16 -34.52
CA ASN A 46 3.36 -13.92 -35.69
C ASN A 46 3.35 -15.44 -35.47
N GLU A 47 3.08 -15.88 -34.25
CA GLU A 47 3.24 -17.26 -33.81
C GLU A 47 2.03 -17.75 -32.98
N LEU A 48 0.87 -17.13 -33.15
CA LEU A 48 -0.34 -17.46 -32.39
C LEU A 48 -0.76 -18.93 -32.58
N GLU A 49 -0.56 -19.47 -33.79
CA GLU A 49 -0.87 -20.86 -34.18
C GLU A 49 0.36 -21.80 -34.19
N ASP A 50 1.59 -21.25 -34.12
CA ASP A 50 2.84 -22.03 -34.11
C ASP A 50 3.26 -22.38 -32.66
N LYS A 51 3.87 -23.56 -32.48
CA LYS A 51 4.52 -23.95 -31.23
C LYS A 51 5.66 -23.01 -30.85
N LYS A 52 6.23 -22.28 -31.83
CA LYS A 52 7.25 -21.25 -31.62
C LYS A 52 6.77 -20.03 -30.80
N GLY A 53 5.47 -19.75 -30.81
CA GLY A 53 4.86 -18.63 -30.08
C GLY A 53 4.30 -18.99 -28.72
N TRP A 54 4.76 -20.07 -28.12
CA TRP A 54 4.38 -20.40 -26.76
C TRP A 54 5.07 -19.45 -25.80
N LEU A 55 4.31 -18.88 -24.88
CA LEU A 55 4.90 -18.09 -23.82
C LEU A 55 5.68 -19.01 -22.86
N ALA A 56 6.38 -18.38 -21.92
CA ALA A 56 7.14 -19.11 -20.93
C ALA A 56 6.19 -19.93 -20.02
N GLY A 57 6.55 -21.20 -19.81
CA GLY A 57 5.88 -22.07 -18.84
C GLY A 57 6.37 -21.81 -17.42
N LYS A 58 5.80 -22.54 -16.43
CA LYS A 58 6.08 -22.27 -15.01
C LYS A 58 7.56 -22.33 -14.66
N SER A 59 8.28 -23.33 -15.18
CA SER A 59 9.69 -23.54 -14.84
C SER A 59 10.61 -22.45 -15.39
N THR A 60 10.26 -21.86 -16.54
CA THR A 60 11.04 -20.77 -17.13
C THR A 60 10.84 -19.47 -16.37
N ILE A 61 9.59 -19.14 -16.01
CA ILE A 61 9.28 -17.94 -15.21
C ILE A 61 9.85 -18.07 -13.81
N ASN A 62 9.77 -19.25 -13.20
CA ASN A 62 10.30 -19.47 -11.85
C ASN A 62 11.82 -19.21 -11.74
N ARG A 63 12.58 -19.24 -12.85
CA ARG A 63 14.02 -18.89 -12.85
C ARG A 63 14.29 -17.40 -12.60
N LEU A 64 13.30 -16.53 -12.78
CA LEU A 64 13.38 -15.15 -12.33
C LEU A 64 13.36 -15.08 -10.80
N GLU A 65 12.45 -15.83 -10.19
CA GLU A 65 12.08 -15.65 -8.78
C GLU A 65 12.93 -16.52 -7.85
N TYR A 66 13.23 -17.77 -8.24
CA TYR A 66 13.77 -18.78 -7.34
C TYR A 66 14.83 -19.66 -8.00
N CYS A 67 15.86 -19.99 -7.20
CA CYS A 67 16.83 -21.03 -7.50
C CYS A 67 17.04 -21.88 -6.24
N PRO A 68 16.94 -23.22 -6.32
CA PRO A 68 17.09 -24.10 -5.15
C PRO A 68 18.54 -24.26 -4.68
N GLU A 69 19.51 -23.84 -5.47
CA GLU A 69 20.95 -23.99 -5.17
C GLU A 69 21.60 -22.61 -5.06
N THR A 70 22.52 -22.46 -4.10
CA THR A 70 23.44 -21.31 -4.06
C THR A 70 24.42 -21.44 -5.22
N ILE A 71 24.28 -20.57 -6.21
CA ILE A 71 25.13 -20.59 -7.41
C ILE A 71 26.46 -19.90 -7.07
N LEU A 72 27.54 -20.66 -6.92
CA LEU A 72 28.90 -20.13 -6.71
C LEU A 72 29.54 -19.65 -8.03
N ASP A 73 29.21 -20.31 -9.14
CA ASP A 73 29.62 -19.92 -10.48
C ASP A 73 28.48 -20.23 -11.47
N GLN A 74 27.95 -19.18 -12.11
CA GLN A 74 26.85 -19.30 -13.07
C GLN A 74 27.27 -20.11 -14.31
N LYS A 75 28.54 -20.05 -14.74
CA LYS A 75 28.99 -20.72 -15.96
C LYS A 75 29.00 -22.24 -15.84
N THR A 76 29.20 -22.76 -14.63
CA THR A 76 29.30 -24.19 -14.34
C THR A 76 28.06 -24.77 -13.67
N SER A 77 27.13 -23.91 -13.22
CA SER A 77 25.89 -24.33 -12.56
C SER A 77 24.84 -24.86 -13.54
N ARG A 78 24.18 -25.96 -13.15
CA ARG A 78 23.00 -26.50 -13.87
C ARG A 78 21.78 -25.57 -13.78
N TYR A 79 21.70 -24.77 -12.73
CA TYR A 79 20.64 -23.79 -12.53
C TYR A 79 21.14 -22.39 -12.88
N HIS A 80 20.35 -21.66 -13.66
CA HIS A 80 20.58 -20.25 -13.97
C HIS A 80 19.46 -19.44 -13.33
N LYS A 81 19.79 -18.68 -12.28
CA LYS A 81 18.91 -17.64 -11.74
C LYS A 81 19.23 -16.34 -12.45
N ILE A 82 18.20 -15.62 -12.90
CA ILE A 82 18.40 -14.24 -13.35
C ILE A 82 18.53 -13.39 -12.10
N GLU A 83 19.72 -12.87 -11.85
CA GLU A 83 20.00 -12.07 -10.64
C GLU A 83 19.36 -10.69 -10.76
N PRO A 84 18.45 -10.32 -9.83
CA PRO A 84 17.88 -8.98 -9.83
C PRO A 84 18.90 -7.98 -9.27
N ASN A 85 18.92 -6.77 -9.82
CA ASN A 85 19.59 -5.64 -9.19
C ASN A 85 18.62 -4.99 -8.18
N PHE A 86 18.82 -5.25 -6.89
CA PHE A 86 17.91 -4.83 -5.82
C PHE A 86 17.78 -3.30 -5.77
N GLU A 87 18.90 -2.58 -5.85
CA GLU A 87 18.93 -1.11 -5.81
C GLU A 87 18.15 -0.51 -6.99
N ALA A 88 18.33 -1.05 -8.20
CA ALA A 88 17.59 -0.60 -9.37
C ALA A 88 16.08 -0.85 -9.25
N ILE A 89 15.68 -1.99 -8.66
CA ILE A 89 14.26 -2.30 -8.41
C ILE A 89 13.66 -1.31 -7.42
N GLU A 90 14.32 -1.10 -6.28
CA GLU A 90 13.86 -0.16 -5.25
C GLU A 90 13.80 1.28 -5.76
N LYS A 91 14.73 1.67 -6.63
CA LYS A 91 14.75 2.98 -7.29
C LYS A 91 13.60 3.15 -8.28
N SER A 92 13.25 2.10 -9.03
CA SER A 92 12.21 2.15 -10.07
C SER A 92 10.85 2.60 -9.56
N PHE A 93 10.46 2.22 -8.33
CA PHE A 93 9.20 2.66 -7.71
C PHE A 93 9.12 4.19 -7.57
N VAL A 94 10.23 4.81 -7.18
CA VAL A 94 10.35 6.26 -7.05
C VAL A 94 10.42 6.91 -8.42
N GLU A 95 11.15 6.34 -9.37
CA GLU A 95 11.24 6.85 -10.74
C GLU A 95 9.87 6.87 -11.43
N PHE A 96 9.11 5.77 -11.38
CA PHE A 96 7.74 5.71 -11.92
C PHE A 96 6.81 6.72 -11.25
N PHE A 97 6.96 6.94 -9.94
CA PHE A 97 6.21 7.97 -9.24
C PHE A 97 6.56 9.37 -9.77
N LEU A 98 7.84 9.71 -9.87
CA LEU A 98 8.29 11.02 -10.32
C LEU A 98 7.85 11.28 -11.78
N GLU A 99 7.97 10.29 -12.65
CA GLU A 99 7.58 10.35 -14.07
C GLU A 99 6.06 10.48 -14.28
N SER A 100 5.25 10.02 -13.32
CA SER A 100 3.80 10.17 -13.39
C SER A 100 3.32 11.63 -13.30
N TYR A 101 4.19 12.55 -12.86
CA TYR A 101 3.91 13.98 -12.77
C TYR A 101 4.57 14.75 -13.91
N LYS A 102 3.78 15.57 -14.61
CA LYS A 102 4.31 16.50 -15.62
C LYS A 102 5.16 17.62 -15.02
N LYS A 103 4.87 18.01 -13.78
CA LYS A 103 5.57 19.07 -13.02
C LYS A 103 5.60 18.67 -11.54
N PRO A 104 6.66 19.06 -10.80
CA PRO A 104 6.73 18.81 -9.37
C PRO A 104 5.50 19.37 -8.64
N PRO A 105 4.82 18.57 -7.79
CA PRO A 105 3.72 19.08 -6.97
C PRO A 105 4.25 20.00 -5.87
N LEU A 106 3.41 20.92 -5.38
CA LEU A 106 3.78 21.81 -4.26
C LEU A 106 3.99 21.04 -2.95
N SER A 107 3.24 19.97 -2.75
CA SER A 107 3.33 19.14 -1.55
C SER A 107 2.96 17.69 -1.84
N ILE A 108 3.68 16.76 -1.21
CA ILE A 108 3.36 15.33 -1.18
C ILE A 108 3.28 14.84 0.26
N ILE A 109 2.66 13.68 0.45
CA ILE A 109 2.50 13.04 1.74
C ILE A 109 3.06 11.63 1.62
N LEU A 110 3.97 11.26 2.52
CA LEU A 110 4.54 9.92 2.60
C LEU A 110 3.90 9.22 3.80
N ASP A 111 3.06 8.24 3.52
CA ASP A 111 2.44 7.38 4.53
C ASP A 111 3.25 6.09 4.65
N MET A 112 3.73 5.78 5.85
CA MET A 112 4.41 4.51 6.16
C MET A 112 3.57 3.62 7.07
N ASP A 113 3.51 2.33 6.74
CA ASP A 113 2.93 1.29 7.59
C ASP A 113 3.67 -0.03 7.49
N VAL A 114 3.42 -0.86 8.51
CA VAL A 114 3.75 -2.27 8.51
C VAL A 114 2.46 -3.07 8.42
N THR A 115 2.50 -4.20 7.74
CA THR A 115 1.44 -5.20 7.77
C THR A 115 2.04 -6.58 7.92
N ASP A 116 1.25 -7.58 8.31
CA ASP A 116 1.67 -8.98 8.32
C ASP A 116 1.60 -9.61 6.94
N ASP A 117 2.44 -10.62 6.74
CA ASP A 117 2.40 -11.50 5.58
C ASP A 117 2.53 -12.93 6.11
N GLN A 118 1.41 -13.65 6.15
CA GLN A 118 1.34 -14.94 6.81
C GLN A 118 2.10 -16.01 6.03
N VAL A 119 2.99 -16.69 6.74
CA VAL A 119 3.90 -17.67 6.14
C VAL A 119 3.41 -19.08 6.42
N HIS A 120 3.56 -19.95 5.40
CA HIS A 120 3.30 -21.38 5.52
C HIS A 120 4.58 -22.17 5.28
N GLY A 121 4.76 -23.24 6.07
CA GLY A 121 5.93 -24.09 6.03
C GLY A 121 7.16 -23.44 6.67
N ASN A 122 8.33 -24.02 6.40
CA ASN A 122 9.61 -23.54 6.92
C ASN A 122 10.25 -22.61 5.89
N GLN A 123 10.10 -21.30 6.09
CA GLN A 123 10.73 -20.28 5.25
C GLN A 123 11.74 -19.45 6.06
N GLU A 124 12.82 -19.03 5.41
CA GLU A 124 13.86 -18.21 6.00
C GLU A 124 13.31 -16.85 6.48
N GLY A 125 13.67 -16.44 7.70
CA GLY A 125 13.27 -15.14 8.26
C GLY A 125 11.81 -15.05 8.73
N ALA A 126 11.04 -16.14 8.67
CA ALA A 126 9.68 -16.19 9.17
C ALA A 126 9.66 -16.51 10.67
N PHE A 127 9.00 -15.68 11.46
CA PHE A 127 8.93 -15.82 12.91
C PHE A 127 7.50 -15.66 13.41
N PHE A 128 7.21 -16.20 14.61
CA PHE A 128 5.96 -15.95 15.28
C PHE A 128 5.92 -14.51 15.80
N ASN A 129 4.87 -13.78 15.44
CA ASN A 129 4.61 -12.43 15.91
C ASN A 129 3.36 -12.42 16.80
N SER A 130 3.50 -11.93 18.03
CA SER A 130 2.42 -11.93 19.02
C SER A 130 1.31 -10.93 18.73
N TYR A 131 1.60 -9.84 18.01
CA TYR A 131 0.62 -8.83 17.61
C TYR A 131 -0.29 -9.36 16.49
N TYR A 132 0.30 -10.09 15.53
CA TYR A 132 -0.44 -10.68 14.40
C TYR A 132 -0.94 -12.11 14.67
N HIS A 133 -0.61 -12.67 15.83
CA HIS A 133 -1.02 -14.00 16.27
C HIS A 133 -0.66 -15.14 15.29
N GLY A 134 0.48 -15.04 14.61
CA GLY A 134 0.88 -16.02 13.59
C GLY A 134 2.34 -15.96 13.20
N VAL A 135 2.81 -16.99 12.49
CA VAL A 135 4.12 -17.01 11.83
C VAL A 135 4.02 -16.21 10.54
N CYS A 136 4.77 -15.11 10.46
CA CYS A 136 4.64 -14.16 9.37
C CYS A 136 5.97 -13.45 9.05
N TYR A 137 6.00 -12.75 7.93
CA TYR A 137 6.85 -11.58 7.70
C TYR A 137 6.10 -10.30 8.10
N ALA A 138 6.82 -9.17 8.16
CA ALA A 138 6.28 -7.86 8.51
C ALA A 138 6.66 -6.78 7.48
N PRO A 139 6.20 -6.89 6.21
CA PRO A 139 6.58 -5.95 5.16
C PRO A 139 6.27 -4.49 5.52
N LEU A 140 7.25 -3.61 5.25
CA LEU A 140 7.14 -2.16 5.33
C LEU A 140 6.69 -1.62 3.97
N TYR A 141 5.63 -0.83 3.98
CA TYR A 141 5.15 -0.11 2.82
C TYR A 141 5.25 1.41 3.03
N ILE A 142 5.64 2.13 1.98
CA ILE A 142 5.53 3.59 1.93
C ILE A 142 4.76 4.02 0.68
N PHE A 143 3.68 4.77 0.87
CA PHE A 143 2.81 5.27 -0.18
C PHE A 143 2.80 6.80 -0.25
N CYS A 144 2.66 7.34 -1.45
CA CYS A 144 2.21 8.70 -1.69
C CYS A 144 0.84 8.68 -2.39
N GLY A 145 -0.23 8.78 -1.59
CA GLY A 145 -1.59 8.62 -2.08
C GLY A 145 -1.82 7.21 -2.65
N HIS A 146 -1.94 7.10 -3.97
CA HIS A 146 -2.06 5.79 -4.64
C HIS A 146 -0.74 5.26 -5.19
N HIS A 147 0.36 6.01 -5.11
CA HIS A 147 1.66 5.58 -5.62
C HIS A 147 2.43 4.81 -4.55
N LEU A 148 2.87 3.60 -4.90
CA LEU A 148 3.71 2.77 -4.05
C LEU A 148 5.18 3.16 -4.29
N LEU A 149 5.90 3.52 -3.22
CA LEU A 149 7.29 3.97 -3.27
C LEU A 149 8.25 2.95 -2.65
N VAL A 150 7.79 2.21 -1.64
CA VAL A 150 8.57 1.19 -0.93
C VAL A 150 7.68 -0.01 -0.64
N ALA A 151 8.19 -1.20 -0.93
CA ALA A 151 7.66 -2.49 -0.49
C ALA A 151 8.84 -3.35 -0.05
N LYS A 152 9.12 -3.37 1.26
CA LYS A 152 10.30 -4.01 1.84
C LYS A 152 9.88 -5.14 2.77
N LEU A 153 10.17 -6.38 2.40
CA LEU A 153 9.96 -7.54 3.24
C LEU A 153 10.89 -7.46 4.45
N ARG A 154 10.37 -7.82 5.63
CA ARG A 154 11.14 -7.86 6.87
C ARG A 154 10.75 -9.09 7.67
N SER A 155 11.70 -9.65 8.40
CA SER A 155 11.42 -10.65 9.42
C SER A 155 10.47 -10.07 10.46
N SER A 156 9.51 -10.84 10.96
CA SER A 156 8.49 -10.32 11.88
C SER A 156 8.94 -10.23 13.35
N ASN A 157 10.16 -10.67 13.67
CA ASN A 157 10.76 -10.60 15.00
C ASN A 157 11.58 -9.32 15.26
N VAL A 158 11.62 -8.40 14.30
CA VAL A 158 12.34 -7.12 14.42
C VAL A 158 11.43 -6.01 14.95
N ASP A 159 12.02 -4.89 15.37
CA ASP A 159 11.26 -3.71 15.76
C ASP A 159 10.38 -3.23 14.58
N PRO A 160 9.11 -2.87 14.78
CA PRO A 160 8.24 -2.47 13.68
C PRO A 160 8.74 -1.23 12.91
N ALA A 161 9.57 -0.36 13.51
CA ALA A 161 10.19 0.79 12.85
C ALA A 161 11.55 0.48 12.20
N ASP A 162 12.07 -0.75 12.35
CA ASP A 162 13.36 -1.14 11.79
C ASP A 162 13.41 -0.96 10.27
N GLY A 163 14.50 -0.37 9.78
CA GLY A 163 14.70 0.03 8.38
C GLY A 163 13.84 1.19 7.87
N ALA A 164 12.89 1.72 8.65
CA ALA A 164 12.00 2.79 8.18
C ALA A 164 12.74 4.10 7.89
N LEU A 165 13.74 4.44 8.71
CA LEU A 165 14.57 5.62 8.50
C LEU A 165 15.39 5.51 7.22
N ASP A 166 16.01 4.36 6.97
CA ASP A 166 16.86 4.14 5.79
C ASP A 166 16.03 4.27 4.51
N GLU A 167 14.83 3.69 4.49
CA GLU A 167 13.92 3.79 3.36
C GLU A 167 13.42 5.24 3.18
N LEU A 168 13.13 5.98 4.26
CA LEU A 168 12.80 7.40 4.20
C LEU A 168 13.95 8.24 3.62
N GLN A 169 15.18 8.03 4.08
CA GLN A 169 16.37 8.72 3.59
C GLN A 169 16.55 8.46 2.09
N ARG A 170 16.42 7.20 1.66
CA ARG A 170 16.53 6.79 0.26
C ARG A 170 15.48 7.47 -0.61
N ILE A 171 14.19 7.34 -0.28
CA ILE A 171 13.13 7.89 -1.15
C ILE A 171 13.12 9.42 -1.15
N ILE A 172 13.39 10.07 0.00
CA ILE A 172 13.44 11.53 0.06
C ILE A 172 14.65 12.05 -0.72
N GLY A 173 15.80 11.38 -0.64
CA GLY A 173 16.98 11.70 -1.46
C GLY A 173 16.66 11.65 -2.96
N LEU A 174 16.10 10.52 -3.44
CA LEU A 174 15.71 10.34 -4.84
C LEU A 174 14.65 11.36 -5.30
N ILE A 175 13.70 11.72 -4.43
CA ILE A 175 12.71 12.76 -4.73
C ILE A 175 13.40 14.13 -4.84
N ARG A 176 14.32 14.46 -3.94
CA ARG A 176 15.02 15.75 -3.91
C ARG A 176 15.93 15.98 -5.11
N GLU A 177 16.46 14.92 -5.73
CA GLU A 177 17.22 15.01 -6.99
C GLU A 177 16.40 15.67 -8.12
N LYS A 178 15.09 15.43 -8.16
CA LYS A 178 14.20 16.02 -9.20
C LYS A 178 13.35 17.16 -8.65
N TRP A 179 12.94 17.11 -7.39
CA TRP A 179 11.94 17.99 -6.77
C TRP A 179 12.50 18.66 -5.50
N SER A 180 13.36 19.67 -5.68
CA SER A 180 14.01 20.38 -4.56
C SER A 180 13.01 21.15 -3.68
N GLU A 181 12.00 21.78 -4.29
CA GLU A 181 11.06 22.70 -3.61
C GLU A 181 9.74 22.03 -3.16
N THR A 182 9.55 20.74 -3.43
CA THR A 182 8.31 20.06 -3.05
C THR A 182 8.28 19.83 -1.54
N HIS A 183 7.25 20.35 -0.87
CA HIS A 183 7.03 20.07 0.54
C HIS A 183 6.69 18.59 0.78
N ILE A 184 7.32 17.94 1.76
CA ILE A 184 7.08 16.53 2.07
C ILE A 184 6.51 16.44 3.48
N LEU A 185 5.35 15.82 3.62
CA LEU A 185 4.75 15.51 4.92
C LEU A 185 4.85 14.00 5.21
N VAL A 186 5.67 13.63 6.17
CA VAL A 186 5.82 12.24 6.62
C VAL A 186 4.73 11.90 7.64
N ARG A 187 4.04 10.78 7.46
CA ARG A 187 3.01 10.27 8.38
C ARG A 187 3.24 8.80 8.67
N GLY A 188 3.04 8.43 9.94
CA GLY A 188 3.17 7.05 10.41
C GLY A 188 2.30 6.82 11.63
N ASP A 189 2.14 5.55 11.99
CA ASP A 189 1.53 5.16 13.26
C ASP A 189 2.48 5.40 14.45
N SER A 190 2.14 4.86 15.62
CA SER A 190 2.95 5.06 16.83
C SER A 190 4.27 4.31 16.85
N ALA A 191 4.47 3.29 16.02
CA ALA A 191 5.74 2.58 15.97
C ALA A 191 6.87 3.48 15.46
N TYR A 192 6.53 4.41 14.56
CA TYR A 192 7.47 5.35 13.94
C TYR A 192 7.72 6.62 14.75
N ALA A 193 7.21 6.73 15.98
CA ALA A 193 7.45 7.86 16.88
C ALA A 193 8.87 7.82 17.49
N ARG A 194 9.87 7.77 16.62
CA ARG A 194 11.28 7.53 16.94
C ARG A 194 12.10 8.81 16.82
N GLU A 195 13.11 8.95 17.68
CA GLU A 195 13.93 10.16 17.73
C GLU A 195 14.67 10.38 16.41
N GLU A 196 15.26 9.33 15.89
CA GLU A 196 16.04 9.31 14.66
C GLU A 196 15.20 9.71 13.43
N ILE A 197 13.92 9.32 13.38
CA ILE A 197 12.97 9.73 12.33
C ILE A 197 12.62 11.21 12.48
N PHE A 198 12.31 11.67 13.69
CA PHE A 198 12.00 13.07 13.93
C PHE A 198 13.20 13.97 13.63
N TYR A 199 14.36 13.62 14.16
CA TYR A 199 15.61 14.34 13.95
C TYR A 199 15.95 14.42 12.47
N PHE A 200 15.84 13.31 11.73
CA PHE A 200 16.05 13.33 10.29
C PHE A 200 15.10 14.33 9.61
N CYS A 201 13.79 14.22 9.84
CA CYS A 201 12.81 15.13 9.22
C CYS A 201 13.08 16.61 9.57
N GLU A 202 13.45 16.90 10.82
CA GLU A 202 13.75 18.26 11.30
C GLU A 202 14.99 18.88 10.66
N ASN A 203 15.94 18.05 10.24
CA ASN A 203 17.17 18.47 9.58
C ASN A 203 17.08 18.43 8.04
N GLN A 204 15.92 18.05 7.48
CA GLN A 204 15.70 18.06 6.02
C GLN A 204 14.89 19.28 5.58
N PRO A 205 15.29 19.95 4.48
CA PRO A 205 14.57 21.11 3.98
C PRO A 205 13.18 20.74 3.48
N LEU A 206 12.18 21.53 3.91
CA LEU A 206 10.77 21.37 3.51
C LEU A 206 10.19 19.99 3.82
N VAL A 207 10.69 19.33 4.87
CA VAL A 207 10.13 18.08 5.40
C VAL A 207 9.46 18.36 6.73
N ASP A 208 8.17 18.03 6.81
CA ASP A 208 7.40 18.07 8.05
C ASP A 208 6.90 16.66 8.37
N TYR A 209 6.48 16.42 9.61
CA TYR A 209 5.91 15.14 10.01
C TYR A 209 4.65 15.27 10.87
N VAL A 210 3.80 14.23 10.82
CA VAL A 210 2.61 14.02 11.64
C VAL A 210 2.51 12.54 11.95
N ILE A 211 3.08 12.12 13.08
CA ILE A 211 3.24 10.70 13.45
C ILE A 211 2.46 10.43 14.74
N ALA A 212 1.75 9.31 14.81
CA ALA A 212 1.03 8.94 16.03
C ALA A 212 2.00 8.70 17.18
N MET A 213 1.51 8.73 18.42
CA MET A 213 2.31 8.38 19.60
C MET A 213 1.46 7.64 20.61
N GLY A 214 2.07 6.65 21.27
CA GLY A 214 1.47 5.95 22.39
C GLY A 214 1.18 6.87 23.58
N THR A 215 0.08 6.61 24.28
CA THR A 215 -0.30 7.32 25.51
C THR A 215 0.66 6.98 26.64
N ASN A 216 1.11 7.98 27.40
CA ASN A 216 1.90 7.79 28.62
C ASN A 216 1.30 8.57 29.81
N GLY A 217 1.75 8.24 31.02
CA GLY A 217 1.21 8.83 32.26
C GLY A 217 1.31 10.37 32.30
N VAL A 218 2.40 10.94 31.80
CA VAL A 218 2.60 12.39 31.75
C VAL A 218 1.62 13.05 30.78
N LEU A 219 1.40 12.47 29.60
CA LEU A 219 0.44 12.99 28.62
C LEU A 219 -1.00 12.88 29.12
N LYS A 220 -1.32 11.84 29.90
CA LYS A 220 -2.62 11.69 30.57
C LYS A 220 -2.82 12.81 31.60
N LEU A 221 -1.87 12.99 32.52
CA LEU A 221 -1.90 14.07 33.53
C LEU A 221 -2.01 15.46 32.87
N ARG A 222 -1.25 15.68 31.80
CA ARG A 222 -1.31 16.92 31.00
C ARG A 222 -2.57 17.02 30.15
N ALA A 223 -3.52 16.10 30.23
CA ALA A 223 -4.81 16.17 29.55
C ALA A 223 -5.99 16.23 30.52
N ASP A 224 -5.77 16.21 31.85
CA ASP A 224 -6.83 16.08 32.86
C ASP A 224 -7.96 17.10 32.72
N ASP A 225 -7.67 18.40 32.58
CA ASP A 225 -8.74 19.40 32.42
C ASP A 225 -9.53 19.23 31.11
N VAL A 226 -8.91 18.67 30.07
CA VAL A 226 -9.54 18.40 28.78
C VAL A 226 -10.38 17.12 28.86
N ILE A 227 -9.94 16.14 29.65
CA ILE A 227 -10.71 14.93 29.98
C ILE A 227 -11.97 15.31 30.74
N GLU A 228 -11.85 16.13 31.79
CA GLU A 228 -13.01 16.58 32.58
C GLU A 228 -13.99 17.39 31.73
N LYS A 229 -13.50 18.26 30.83
CA LYS A 229 -14.36 18.96 29.86
C LYS A 229 -15.12 17.99 28.95
N ALA A 230 -14.43 16.99 28.40
CA ALA A 230 -15.04 16.01 27.50
C ALA A 230 -16.09 15.15 28.23
N LYS A 231 -15.79 14.74 29.47
CA LYS A 231 -16.69 13.98 30.33
C LYS A 231 -17.94 14.79 30.69
N HIS A 232 -17.77 16.01 31.20
CA HIS A 232 -18.87 16.90 31.56
C HIS A 232 -19.78 17.22 30.37
N GLU A 233 -19.21 17.45 29.19
CA GLU A 233 -20.00 17.68 27.98
C GLU A 233 -20.80 16.43 27.57
N TYR A 234 -20.23 15.24 27.71
CA TYR A 234 -20.94 13.99 27.42
C TYR A 234 -22.06 13.74 28.43
N GLU A 235 -21.81 13.93 29.72
CA GLU A 235 -22.81 13.78 30.78
C GLU A 235 -23.98 14.75 30.61
N LYS A 236 -23.72 16.00 30.21
CA LYS A 236 -24.76 16.97 29.85
C LYS A 236 -25.63 16.53 28.67
N LYS A 237 -25.06 15.84 27.67
CA LYS A 237 -25.82 15.29 26.53
C LYS A 237 -26.62 14.06 26.93
N LEU A 238 -26.09 13.25 27.86
CA LEU A 238 -26.72 12.03 28.33
C LEU A 238 -27.89 12.31 29.28
N ALA A 239 -27.77 13.30 30.17
CA ALA A 239 -28.77 13.63 31.19
C ALA A 239 -30.22 13.74 30.68
N PRO A 240 -30.54 14.55 29.64
CA PRO A 240 -31.92 14.67 29.17
C PRO A 240 -32.44 13.38 28.52
N ILE A 241 -31.54 12.56 27.96
CA ILE A 241 -31.90 11.28 27.35
C ILE A 241 -32.20 10.24 28.43
N THR A 242 -31.40 10.21 29.49
CA THR A 242 -31.64 9.35 30.65
C THR A 242 -32.96 9.70 31.33
N GLU A 243 -33.24 10.99 31.54
CA GLU A 243 -34.51 11.45 32.11
C GLU A 243 -35.72 11.05 31.25
N LEU A 244 -35.62 11.21 29.93
CA LEU A 244 -36.65 10.76 29.00
C LEU A 244 -36.86 9.24 29.06
N MET A 245 -35.78 8.45 29.08
CA MET A 245 -35.87 6.99 29.13
C MET A 245 -36.48 6.49 30.44
N ASP A 246 -36.06 7.05 31.57
CA ASP A 246 -36.63 6.71 32.88
C ASP A 246 -38.12 7.08 32.97
N SER A 247 -38.59 8.09 32.22
CA SER A 247 -40.01 8.46 32.15
C SER A 247 -40.86 7.55 31.25
N LEU A 248 -40.27 6.99 30.18
CA LEU A 248 -41.00 6.24 29.15
C LEU A 248 -40.97 4.72 29.39
N PHE A 249 -39.96 4.20 30.09
CA PHE A 249 -39.73 2.76 30.22
C PHE A 249 -39.49 2.35 31.69
N GLN A 250 -40.18 1.29 32.14
CA GLN A 250 -40.09 0.78 33.53
C GLN A 250 -38.86 -0.10 33.80
N LYS A 251 -38.07 -0.47 32.79
CA LYS A 251 -36.90 -1.35 32.90
C LYS A 251 -35.62 -0.65 32.46
N LYS A 252 -34.55 -0.82 33.24
CA LYS A 252 -33.19 -0.28 32.97
C LYS A 252 -32.43 -0.96 31.83
N GLU A 253 -32.95 -2.03 31.25
CA GLU A 253 -32.24 -2.85 30.25
C GLU A 253 -31.91 -2.09 28.94
N ASP A 254 -32.61 -1.00 28.63
CA ASP A 254 -32.40 -0.22 27.38
C ASP A 254 -31.36 0.92 27.49
N LEU A 255 -30.88 1.27 28.68
CA LEU A 255 -30.01 2.44 28.89
C LEU A 255 -28.61 2.30 28.28
N GLU A 256 -28.06 1.08 28.21
CA GLU A 256 -26.73 0.85 27.63
C GLU A 256 -26.72 0.95 26.11
N GLU A 257 -27.81 0.57 25.43
CA GLU A 257 -27.93 0.76 23.99
C GLU A 257 -28.15 2.23 23.65
N VAL A 258 -28.97 2.93 24.43
CA VAL A 258 -29.23 4.36 24.26
C VAL A 258 -27.97 5.19 24.47
N LYS A 259 -27.11 4.84 25.45
CA LYS A 259 -25.80 5.48 25.65
C LYS A 259 -24.93 5.44 24.38
N LYS A 260 -24.98 4.37 23.60
CA LYS A 260 -24.20 4.24 22.34
C LYS A 260 -24.69 5.19 21.25
N LEU A 261 -25.94 5.67 21.32
CA LEU A 261 -26.52 6.63 20.38
C LEU A 261 -26.11 8.07 20.70
N VAL A 262 -25.64 8.34 21.93
CA VAL A 262 -25.23 9.69 22.34
C VAL A 262 -23.92 10.07 21.65
N PRO A 263 -23.86 11.22 20.94
CA PRO A 263 -22.65 11.66 20.26
C PRO A 263 -21.47 11.81 21.22
N ILE A 264 -20.34 11.18 20.86
CA ILE A 264 -19.08 11.25 21.61
C ILE A 264 -18.62 12.71 21.72
N SER A 265 -18.27 13.14 22.93
CA SER A 265 -17.67 14.46 23.16
C SER A 265 -16.18 14.41 22.85
N THR A 266 -15.72 15.26 21.93
CA THR A 266 -14.34 15.27 21.43
C THR A 266 -13.66 16.60 21.69
N TRP A 267 -12.55 16.56 22.39
CA TRP A 267 -11.70 17.72 22.66
C TRP A 267 -10.27 17.50 22.18
N TYR A 268 -9.57 18.61 21.96
CA TYR A 268 -8.19 18.60 21.50
C TYR A 268 -7.31 19.47 22.40
N ARG A 269 -6.10 18.97 22.67
CA ARG A 269 -5.04 19.74 23.32
C ARG A 269 -3.82 19.82 22.42
N SER A 270 -3.12 20.94 22.44
CA SER A 270 -1.79 21.10 21.84
C SER A 270 -0.81 21.49 22.94
N ILE A 271 0.29 20.77 23.08
CA ILE A 271 1.35 21.08 24.04
C ILE A 271 2.73 20.98 23.39
N SER A 272 3.72 21.66 23.99
CA SER A 272 5.14 21.37 23.75
C SER A 272 5.57 20.27 24.72
N TYR A 273 6.19 19.21 24.21
CA TYR A 273 6.56 18.03 24.99
C TYR A 273 7.92 17.49 24.54
N LYS A 274 8.74 17.08 25.51
CA LYS A 274 10.01 16.39 25.34
C LYS A 274 10.02 15.21 26.31
N THR A 275 10.48 14.05 25.86
CA THR A 275 10.72 12.91 26.75
C THR A 275 11.98 13.16 27.57
N GLU A 276 12.11 12.51 28.73
CA GLU A 276 13.24 12.76 29.62
C GLU A 276 14.58 12.33 29.01
N LYS A 277 14.60 11.19 28.31
CA LYS A 277 15.84 10.55 27.82
C LYS A 277 15.89 10.30 26.32
N SER A 278 14.76 10.03 25.67
CA SER A 278 14.77 9.54 24.29
C SER A 278 14.78 10.64 23.24
N TRP A 279 14.23 11.82 23.52
CA TRP A 279 14.11 12.90 22.54
C TRP A 279 15.15 13.98 22.76
N SER A 280 15.75 14.47 21.67
CA SER A 280 16.76 15.54 21.74
C SER A 280 16.14 16.91 22.01
N CYS A 281 14.94 17.16 21.49
CA CYS A 281 14.28 18.46 21.54
C CYS A 281 12.80 18.38 21.97
N GLN A 282 12.20 19.55 22.20
CA GLN A 282 10.76 19.67 22.43
C GLN A 282 10.00 19.69 21.11
N ARG A 283 8.93 18.90 21.04
CA ARG A 283 8.08 18.77 19.87
C ARG A 283 6.63 19.06 20.22
N ARG A 284 5.86 19.50 19.22
CA ARG A 284 4.43 19.74 19.40
C ARG A 284 3.70 18.40 19.43
N VAL A 285 2.96 18.15 20.50
CA VAL A 285 2.08 16.99 20.65
C VAL A 285 0.64 17.47 20.68
N VAL A 286 -0.18 16.91 19.79
CA VAL A 286 -1.62 17.11 19.75
C VAL A 286 -2.31 15.88 20.31
N THR A 287 -3.07 16.08 21.38
CA THR A 287 -3.88 15.05 22.03
C THR A 287 -5.33 15.20 21.60
N LYS A 288 -5.92 14.12 21.11
CA LYS A 288 -7.37 13.98 20.93
C LYS A 288 -7.93 13.20 22.12
N VAL A 289 -8.92 13.78 22.78
CA VAL A 289 -9.67 13.18 23.88
C VAL A 289 -11.08 12.94 23.40
N CYS A 290 -11.54 11.69 23.45
CA CYS A 290 -12.90 11.28 23.16
C CYS A 290 -13.51 10.67 24.43
N TYR A 291 -14.68 11.15 24.84
CA TYR A 291 -15.46 10.55 25.91
C TYR A 291 -16.85 10.15 25.39
N GLY A 292 -17.21 8.88 25.56
CA GLY A 292 -18.48 8.32 25.09
C GLY A 292 -18.92 7.12 25.92
N SER A 293 -19.86 6.33 25.40
CA SER A 293 -20.38 5.11 26.05
C SER A 293 -19.27 4.13 26.46
N ASP A 294 -18.25 3.98 25.61
CA ASP A 294 -17.13 3.06 25.83
C ASP A 294 -16.05 3.64 26.77
N GLY A 295 -16.34 4.77 27.42
CA GLY A 295 -15.42 5.49 28.29
C GLY A 295 -14.42 6.38 27.54
N LEU A 296 -13.30 6.65 28.21
CA LEU A 296 -12.25 7.57 27.76
C LEU A 296 -11.34 6.92 26.72
N LYS A 297 -11.26 7.51 25.53
CA LYS A 297 -10.31 7.15 24.47
C LYS A 297 -9.39 8.34 24.18
N MET A 298 -8.09 8.16 24.36
CA MET A 298 -7.08 9.18 24.06
C MET A 298 -6.17 8.72 22.93
N ARG A 299 -5.81 9.66 22.04
CA ARG A 299 -4.84 9.44 20.97
C ARG A 299 -3.93 10.65 20.86
N HIS A 300 -2.64 10.42 20.60
CA HIS A 300 -1.64 11.47 20.50
C HIS A 300 -0.98 11.46 19.13
N VAL A 301 -0.62 12.64 18.64
CA VAL A 301 0.10 12.84 17.38
C VAL A 301 1.20 13.86 17.62
N VAL A 302 2.42 13.54 17.25
CA VAL A 302 3.59 14.42 17.27
C VAL A 302 3.73 15.08 15.91
N THR A 303 4.06 16.36 15.87
CA THR A 303 4.24 17.08 14.60
C THR A 303 5.26 18.20 14.69
N SER A 304 5.94 18.47 13.57
CA SER A 304 6.73 19.70 13.35
C SER A 304 5.87 20.91 12.95
N LEU A 305 4.61 20.70 12.53
CA LEU A 305 3.75 21.77 12.06
C LEU A 305 3.39 22.73 13.21
N PRO A 306 3.67 24.05 13.09
CA PRO A 306 3.46 24.99 14.17
C PRO A 306 1.98 25.28 14.42
N ALA A 307 1.65 25.65 15.66
CA ALA A 307 0.27 25.96 16.08
C ALA A 307 -0.32 27.18 15.35
N SER A 308 0.53 28.11 14.93
CA SER A 308 0.14 29.27 14.11
C SER A 308 -0.36 28.88 12.71
N LYS A 309 0.15 27.79 12.12
CA LYS A 309 -0.26 27.33 10.78
C LYS A 309 -1.51 26.45 10.83
N ILE A 310 -1.67 25.62 11.85
CA ILE A 310 -2.79 24.67 11.94
C ILE A 310 -3.25 24.41 13.38
N PRO A 311 -4.55 24.59 13.69
CA PRO A 311 -5.09 24.29 15.00
C PRO A 311 -5.14 22.77 15.24
N PRO A 312 -5.12 22.31 16.51
CA PRO A 312 -4.99 20.90 16.84
C PRO A 312 -6.11 20.01 16.28
N SER A 313 -7.34 20.50 16.26
CA SER A 313 -8.48 19.77 15.69
C SER A 313 -8.30 19.51 14.17
N LYS A 314 -7.88 20.53 13.41
CA LYS A 314 -7.61 20.41 11.97
C LYS A 314 -6.35 19.59 11.69
N LEU A 315 -5.32 19.69 12.53
CA LEU A 315 -4.13 18.83 12.41
C LEU A 315 -4.55 17.36 12.50
N TYR A 316 -5.29 17.00 13.55
CA TYR A 316 -5.71 15.62 13.73
C TYR A 316 -6.66 15.17 12.61
N THR A 317 -7.71 15.93 12.32
CA THR A 317 -8.76 15.51 11.37
C THR A 317 -8.36 15.61 9.90
N LYS A 318 -7.59 16.64 9.51
CA LYS A 318 -7.25 16.89 8.10
C LYS A 318 -5.84 16.44 7.73
N LYS A 319 -4.89 16.37 8.67
CA LYS A 319 -3.52 15.90 8.39
C LYS A 319 -3.28 14.48 8.83
N TYR A 320 -3.71 14.07 10.03
CA TYR A 320 -3.45 12.71 10.51
C TYR A 320 -4.49 11.67 10.06
N CYS A 321 -5.79 11.90 10.28
CA CYS A 321 -6.85 10.92 9.96
C CYS A 321 -6.84 10.35 8.54
N PRO A 322 -6.53 11.12 7.47
CA PRO A 322 -6.49 10.57 6.12
C PRO A 322 -5.38 9.54 5.89
N ARG A 323 -4.48 9.31 6.86
CA ARG A 323 -3.52 8.19 6.85
C ARG A 323 -4.22 6.83 6.68
N GLY A 324 -5.45 6.70 7.19
CA GLY A 324 -6.24 5.48 7.08
C GLY A 324 -6.53 5.02 5.64
N GLU A 325 -6.32 5.86 4.62
CA GLU A 325 -6.42 5.43 3.22
C GLU A 325 -5.30 4.47 2.80
N MET A 326 -4.12 4.55 3.42
CA MET A 326 -3.01 3.65 3.14
C MET A 326 -3.35 2.20 3.48
N GLU A 327 -4.13 1.97 4.54
CA GLU A 327 -4.66 0.64 4.90
C GLU A 327 -5.43 0.02 3.72
N ASN A 328 -6.21 0.83 2.98
CA ASN A 328 -6.90 0.36 1.79
C ASN A 328 -5.92 0.03 0.65
N ARG A 329 -4.77 0.70 0.58
CA ARG A 329 -3.72 0.43 -0.44
C ARG A 329 -2.98 -0.87 -0.12
N ILE A 330 -2.69 -1.12 1.15
CA ILE A 330 -2.11 -2.38 1.64
C ILE A 330 -3.06 -3.54 1.36
N LYS A 331 -4.36 -3.36 1.65
CA LYS A 331 -5.39 -4.36 1.30
C LYS A 331 -5.45 -4.66 -0.20
N GLU A 332 -5.20 -3.68 -1.07
CA GLU A 332 -5.07 -3.95 -2.51
C GLU A 332 -3.83 -4.79 -2.85
N GLN A 333 -2.72 -4.66 -2.10
CA GLN A 333 -1.56 -5.55 -2.27
C GLN A 333 -1.91 -6.98 -1.87
N GLN A 334 -2.42 -7.18 -0.66
CA GLN A 334 -2.67 -8.51 -0.11
C GLN A 334 -3.91 -9.17 -0.71
N LEU A 335 -5.07 -8.52 -0.65
CA LEU A 335 -6.34 -9.16 -1.02
C LEU A 335 -6.59 -9.18 -2.53
N ASP A 336 -6.18 -8.12 -3.24
CA ASP A 336 -6.42 -8.04 -4.68
C ASP A 336 -5.25 -8.62 -5.48
N LEU A 337 -4.01 -8.29 -5.13
CA LEU A 337 -2.82 -8.73 -5.87
C LEU A 337 -2.10 -9.92 -5.24
N LEU A 338 -2.52 -10.38 -4.05
CA LEU A 338 -1.95 -11.55 -3.39
C LEU A 338 -0.44 -11.42 -3.18
N ALA A 339 0.00 -10.22 -2.79
CA ALA A 339 1.40 -9.90 -2.54
C ALA A 339 1.98 -10.63 -1.31
N ASP A 340 1.11 -11.19 -0.46
CA ASP A 340 1.39 -12.11 0.64
C ASP A 340 1.68 -13.56 0.18
N ARG A 341 1.79 -13.79 -1.14
CA ARG A 341 2.21 -15.08 -1.71
C ARG A 341 3.72 -15.26 -1.72
N THR A 342 4.34 -15.02 -0.58
CA THR A 342 5.75 -15.34 -0.33
C THR A 342 5.89 -16.84 -0.04
N SER A 343 5.87 -17.67 -1.08
CA SER A 343 5.91 -19.15 -0.95
C SER A 343 7.27 -19.78 -1.31
N THR A 344 8.33 -18.98 -1.42
CA THR A 344 9.70 -19.52 -1.61
C THR A 344 10.37 -19.82 -0.27
N GLN A 345 11.41 -20.66 -0.27
CA GLN A 345 12.14 -20.99 0.96
C GLN A 345 13.07 -19.87 1.44
N THR A 346 13.54 -19.01 0.53
CA THR A 346 14.57 -18.01 0.80
C THR A 346 13.98 -16.62 0.93
N PHE A 347 14.48 -15.84 1.89
CA PHE A 347 13.99 -14.50 2.18
C PHE A 347 14.12 -13.55 0.97
N GLN A 348 15.27 -13.57 0.29
CA GLN A 348 15.55 -12.73 -0.88
C GLN A 348 14.62 -13.01 -2.07
N SER A 349 14.27 -14.27 -2.31
CA SER A 349 13.34 -14.63 -3.40
C SER A 349 11.90 -14.19 -3.07
N ASN A 350 11.51 -14.25 -1.80
CA ASN A 350 10.24 -13.71 -1.32
C ASN A 350 10.19 -12.18 -1.46
N GLN A 351 11.28 -11.46 -1.17
CA GLN A 351 11.38 -10.02 -1.43
C GLN A 351 11.19 -9.70 -2.92
N LEU A 352 11.78 -10.49 -3.82
CA LEU A 352 11.59 -10.29 -5.26
C LEU A 352 10.12 -10.51 -5.66
N ARG A 353 9.45 -11.55 -5.14
CA ARG A 353 8.02 -11.75 -5.37
C ARG A 353 7.18 -10.58 -4.89
N LEU A 354 7.45 -10.09 -3.69
CA LEU A 354 6.80 -8.89 -3.15
C LEU A 354 6.92 -7.71 -4.12
N TRP A 355 8.12 -7.48 -4.70
CA TRP A 355 8.33 -6.43 -5.70
C TRP A 355 7.59 -6.67 -7.00
N ILE A 356 7.53 -7.90 -7.52
CA ILE A 356 6.81 -8.20 -8.76
C ILE A 356 5.30 -7.93 -8.56
N HIS A 357 4.73 -8.35 -7.44
CA HIS A 357 3.32 -8.04 -7.11
C HIS A 357 3.12 -6.53 -6.94
N SER A 358 4.07 -5.84 -6.32
CA SER A 358 4.08 -4.38 -6.17
C SER A 358 4.17 -3.64 -7.50
N TRP A 359 4.92 -4.13 -8.48
CA TRP A 359 4.95 -3.56 -9.84
C TRP A 359 3.64 -3.79 -10.59
N ALA A 360 2.98 -4.94 -10.39
CA ALA A 360 1.65 -5.17 -10.93
C ALA A 360 0.65 -4.13 -10.39
N TYR A 361 0.77 -3.75 -9.11
CA TYR A 361 0.03 -2.63 -8.54
C TYR A 361 0.34 -1.30 -9.24
N VAL A 362 1.62 -0.96 -9.42
CA VAL A 362 2.03 0.28 -10.09
C VAL A 362 1.40 0.39 -11.47
N LEU A 363 1.44 -0.69 -12.26
CA LEU A 363 0.86 -0.73 -13.60
C LEU A 363 -0.67 -0.53 -13.59
N ILE A 364 -1.40 -1.24 -12.73
CA ILE A 364 -2.86 -1.05 -12.63
C ILE A 364 -3.22 0.32 -12.06
N ASN A 365 -2.42 0.87 -11.15
CA ASN A 365 -2.64 2.21 -10.66
C ASN A 365 -2.45 3.25 -11.79
N ALA A 366 -1.43 3.10 -12.64
CA ALA A 366 -1.25 3.93 -13.82
C ALA A 366 -2.46 3.83 -14.76
N PHE A 367 -2.93 2.61 -15.05
CA PHE A 367 -4.14 2.39 -15.85
C PHE A 367 -5.36 3.09 -15.22
N ARG A 368 -5.57 2.96 -13.91
CA ARG A 368 -6.66 3.64 -13.17
C ARG A 368 -6.57 5.16 -13.30
N GLN A 369 -5.38 5.73 -13.14
CA GLN A 369 -5.17 7.18 -13.18
C GLN A 369 -5.30 7.78 -14.59
N HIS A 370 -4.77 7.11 -15.61
CA HIS A 370 -4.76 7.63 -16.97
C HIS A 370 -6.03 7.25 -17.76
N CYS A 371 -6.53 6.04 -17.58
CA CYS A 371 -7.60 5.50 -18.43
C CYS A 371 -8.97 5.55 -17.78
N LEU A 372 -9.08 5.47 -16.45
CA LEU A 372 -10.36 5.39 -15.74
C LEU A 372 -10.78 6.69 -15.04
N LYS A 373 -10.00 7.77 -15.16
CA LYS A 373 -10.32 9.09 -14.59
C LYS A 373 -11.70 9.59 -15.04
N LYS A 374 -12.49 10.17 -14.13
CA LYS A 374 -13.86 10.63 -14.40
C LYS A 374 -14.83 9.51 -14.88
N THR A 375 -14.56 8.25 -14.55
CA THR A 375 -15.51 7.14 -14.71
C THR A 375 -15.92 6.62 -13.33
N SER A 376 -16.93 5.74 -13.27
CA SER A 376 -17.34 5.08 -12.01
C SER A 376 -16.25 4.17 -11.43
N LEU A 377 -15.25 3.77 -12.22
CA LEU A 377 -14.11 2.96 -11.78
C LEU A 377 -12.87 3.79 -11.41
N ALA A 378 -12.95 5.14 -11.38
CA ALA A 378 -11.81 6.00 -11.05
C ALA A 378 -11.22 5.77 -9.65
N LYS A 379 -12.07 5.32 -8.71
CA LYS A 379 -11.70 4.98 -7.32
C LYS A 379 -11.87 3.48 -7.04
N ALA A 380 -12.01 2.66 -8.08
CA ALA A 380 -12.18 1.22 -7.90
C ALA A 380 -10.88 0.58 -7.39
N THR A 381 -11.05 -0.49 -6.62
CA THR A 381 -9.93 -1.34 -6.22
C THR A 381 -9.36 -2.12 -7.39
N VAL A 382 -8.14 -2.63 -7.23
CA VAL A 382 -7.48 -3.44 -8.27
C VAL A 382 -8.34 -4.65 -8.63
N GLY A 383 -8.90 -5.34 -7.64
CA GLY A 383 -9.77 -6.50 -7.84
C GLY A 383 -11.03 -6.13 -8.60
N ARG A 384 -11.63 -4.98 -8.32
CA ARG A 384 -12.81 -4.48 -9.05
C ARG A 384 -12.48 -4.09 -10.49
N ILE A 385 -11.30 -3.53 -10.75
CA ILE A 385 -10.82 -3.27 -12.12
C ILE A 385 -10.61 -4.59 -12.86
N ARG A 386 -9.91 -5.55 -12.24
CA ARG A 386 -9.67 -6.89 -12.79
C ARG A 386 -10.96 -7.58 -13.19
N LEU A 387 -11.92 -7.69 -12.27
CA LEU A 387 -13.18 -8.39 -12.52
C LEU A 387 -14.04 -7.71 -13.60
N ASN A 388 -14.09 -6.37 -13.60
CA ASN A 388 -15.01 -5.65 -14.48
C ASN A 388 -14.44 -5.37 -15.88
N LEU A 389 -13.12 -5.30 -16.04
CA LEU A 389 -12.48 -4.87 -17.29
C LEU A 389 -11.51 -5.91 -17.88
N LEU A 390 -10.90 -6.78 -17.07
CA LEU A 390 -9.84 -7.68 -17.54
C LEU A 390 -10.28 -9.16 -17.56
N LYS A 391 -11.14 -9.58 -16.63
CA LYS A 391 -11.71 -10.93 -16.56
C LYS A 391 -13.04 -11.02 -17.28
N LEU A 392 -13.00 -10.78 -18.58
CA LEU A 392 -14.17 -10.80 -19.46
C LEU A 392 -14.10 -11.99 -20.40
N GLY A 393 -15.24 -12.65 -20.61
CA GLY A 393 -15.38 -13.62 -21.70
C GLY A 393 -15.30 -12.91 -23.05
N ALA A 394 -14.35 -13.31 -23.89
CA ALA A 394 -14.16 -12.75 -25.22
C ALA A 394 -13.89 -13.84 -26.26
N ARG A 395 -14.37 -13.63 -27.48
CA ARG A 395 -14.02 -14.43 -28.65
C ARG A 395 -12.95 -13.71 -29.45
N ILE A 396 -11.77 -14.31 -29.53
CA ILE A 396 -10.65 -13.79 -30.32
C ILE A 396 -10.68 -14.47 -31.69
N LYS A 397 -10.76 -13.66 -32.76
CA LYS A 397 -10.62 -14.10 -34.14
C LYS A 397 -9.38 -13.46 -34.73
N ILE A 398 -8.45 -14.29 -35.19
CA ILE A 398 -7.22 -13.87 -35.81
C ILE A 398 -7.37 -14.06 -37.33
N SER A 399 -6.90 -13.09 -38.09
CA SER A 399 -6.84 -13.14 -39.55
C SER A 399 -5.52 -12.53 -40.00
N CYS A 400 -5.11 -12.78 -41.24
CA CYS A 400 -3.84 -12.25 -41.78
C CYS A 400 -3.73 -10.71 -41.73
N ARG A 401 -4.85 -9.97 -41.62
CA ARG A 401 -4.87 -8.50 -41.66
C ARG A 401 -5.25 -7.83 -40.34
N ARG A 402 -5.86 -8.56 -39.41
CA ARG A 402 -6.40 -7.99 -38.17
C ARG A 402 -6.70 -9.05 -37.11
N ILE A 403 -6.67 -8.59 -35.87
CA ILE A 403 -7.12 -9.33 -34.69
C ILE A 403 -8.41 -8.69 -34.19
N ILE A 404 -9.45 -9.49 -34.01
CA ILE A 404 -10.75 -9.03 -33.51
C ILE A 404 -10.98 -9.67 -32.14
N ILE A 405 -11.11 -8.83 -31.11
CA ILE A 405 -11.51 -9.23 -29.77
C ILE A 405 -12.98 -8.84 -29.59
N ALA A 406 -13.87 -9.82 -29.66
CA ALA A 406 -15.31 -9.61 -29.48
C ALA A 406 -15.72 -9.95 -28.04
N ILE A 407 -16.31 -8.98 -27.34
CA ILE A 407 -16.84 -9.14 -25.98
C ILE A 407 -18.38 -9.18 -26.07
N ALA A 408 -19.06 -9.76 -25.08
CA ALA A 408 -20.52 -9.82 -25.03
C ALA A 408 -21.16 -8.42 -25.10
N SER A 409 -22.19 -8.26 -25.95
CA SER A 409 -22.98 -7.03 -26.10
C SER A 409 -23.84 -6.67 -24.88
N ALA A 410 -23.97 -7.60 -23.93
CA ALA A 410 -24.61 -7.37 -22.63
C ALA A 410 -23.60 -6.99 -21.52
N CYS A 411 -22.31 -6.82 -21.83
CA CYS A 411 -21.30 -6.45 -20.84
C CYS A 411 -21.66 -5.10 -20.19
N PRO A 412 -21.83 -5.02 -18.86
CA PRO A 412 -22.28 -3.79 -18.20
C PRO A 412 -21.33 -2.59 -18.36
N TYR A 413 -20.05 -2.85 -18.63
CA TYR A 413 -18.99 -1.84 -18.62
C TYR A 413 -18.49 -1.44 -20.02
N GLN A 414 -19.25 -1.72 -21.08
CA GLN A 414 -18.89 -1.39 -22.48
C GLN A 414 -18.45 0.05 -22.68
N TYR A 415 -19.19 1.00 -22.11
CA TYR A 415 -18.87 2.43 -22.22
C TYR A 415 -17.50 2.76 -21.59
N ILE A 416 -17.19 2.15 -20.44
CA ILE A 416 -15.91 2.35 -19.75
C ILE A 416 -14.77 1.71 -20.53
N LEU A 417 -14.97 0.50 -21.07
CA LEU A 417 -13.99 -0.16 -21.95
C LEU A 417 -13.68 0.70 -23.18
N SER A 418 -14.71 1.28 -23.80
CA SER A 418 -14.53 2.19 -24.94
C SER A 418 -13.72 3.44 -24.57
N ILE A 419 -14.02 4.07 -23.42
CA ILE A 419 -13.25 5.20 -22.91
C ILE A 419 -11.80 4.80 -22.64
N ALA A 420 -11.58 3.70 -21.94
CA ALA A 420 -10.26 3.22 -21.58
C ALA A 420 -9.42 2.95 -22.84
N ASN A 421 -9.97 2.23 -23.82
CA ASN A 421 -9.31 1.95 -25.09
C ASN A 421 -8.96 3.23 -25.86
N LYS A 422 -9.87 4.20 -25.93
CA LYS A 422 -9.58 5.51 -26.56
C LYS A 422 -8.43 6.24 -25.86
N ARG A 423 -8.37 6.20 -24.53
CA ARG A 423 -7.34 6.88 -23.75
C ARG A 423 -5.98 6.17 -23.82
N ILE A 424 -5.96 4.83 -23.81
CA ILE A 424 -4.72 4.07 -24.03
C ILE A 424 -4.04 4.52 -25.32
N LYS A 425 -4.80 4.61 -26.42
CA LYS A 425 -4.28 5.05 -27.74
C LYS A 425 -3.72 6.47 -27.78
N THR A 426 -3.98 7.29 -26.75
CA THR A 426 -3.44 8.65 -26.64
C THR A 426 -2.20 8.75 -25.77
N ILE A 427 -1.80 7.65 -25.11
CA ILE A 427 -0.55 7.60 -24.34
C ILE A 427 0.60 7.47 -25.36
N PRO A 428 1.64 8.31 -25.28
CA PRO A 428 2.80 8.20 -26.18
C PRO A 428 3.49 6.83 -26.01
N ASN A 429 4.04 6.28 -27.09
CA ASN A 429 4.80 5.02 -27.10
C ASN A 429 4.00 3.76 -26.67
N THR A 430 2.69 3.68 -26.93
CA THR A 430 1.91 2.44 -26.75
C THR A 430 1.98 1.50 -27.95
N GLY A 431 3.13 1.43 -28.63
CA GLY A 431 3.28 0.67 -29.87
C GLY A 431 4.63 0.01 -29.98
#